data_AF-A0A4U2Z4T6-F1
#
_entry.id   AF-A0A4U2Z4T6-F1
#
_cell.length_a   1.000
_cell.length_b   1.000
_cell.length_c   1.000
_cell.angle_alpha   90.00
_cell.angle_beta   90.00
_cell.angle_gamma   90.00
#
_symmetry.space_group_name_H-M   'P 1'
#
loop_
_entity.id
_entity.type
_entity.pdbx_description
1 polymer ?
#
loop_
_entity_poly.entity_id
_entity_poly.type
_entity_poly.pdbx_seq_one_letter_code
_entity_poly.pdbx_strand_id
1 'polypeptide(L)'
;MKIFFILLAFLLLKSAAYAHGMSEADIEAMIEGGNLRYIWLGATHMLSGYDHLLFLFGVVFFLSNTKDIIKFVTIFTLGHSITLILATFMGINANYYLIDAVIALSVIYKAFDNNKGFESYLGIKSPNLMLMVLLFGLIHGFGLSSRLQQLPLGEQSWSMLLEIISFNIGVEIGQIIALIGMLFILKLWREKESFTKYAKVSNHALMFAGFMLLLMQLHGYLHTTNEEEFGFNRDEHIHIHMDMEKQNNYTHDSL
;
A
#
# COMPACT_ATOMS: atom_id res chain seq x y z
N MET A 1 29.34 2.70 23.88
CA MET A 1 28.46 3.59 23.09
C MET A 1 27.55 2.87 22.10
N LYS A 2 28.02 1.91 21.28
CA LYS A 2 27.16 1.21 20.29
C LYS A 2 26.04 0.35 20.91
N ILE A 3 26.28 -0.28 22.06
CA ILE A 3 25.29 -1.10 22.78
C ILE A 3 24.19 -0.24 23.44
N PHE A 4 24.53 0.99 23.86
CA PHE A 4 23.58 1.93 24.46
C PHE A 4 22.54 2.41 23.44
N PHE A 5 22.95 2.68 22.19
CA PHE A 5 22.02 3.04 21.11
C PHE A 5 21.15 1.87 20.63
N ILE A 6 21.66 0.63 20.68
CA ILE A 6 20.87 -0.57 20.34
C ILE A 6 19.84 -0.86 21.43
N LEU A 7 20.20 -0.70 22.71
CA LEU A 7 19.26 -0.81 23.82
C LEU A 7 18.23 0.32 23.84
N LEU A 8 18.62 1.55 23.49
CA LEU A 8 17.69 2.68 23.35
C LEU A 8 16.72 2.49 22.17
N ALA A 9 17.19 1.92 21.06
CA ALA A 9 16.32 1.53 19.94
C ALA A 9 15.36 0.40 20.30
N PHE A 10 15.79 -0.59 21.09
CA PHE A 10 14.92 -1.66 21.60
C PHE A 10 13.92 -1.18 22.67
N LEU A 11 14.27 -0.15 23.44
CA LEU A 11 13.37 0.51 24.39
C LEU A 11 12.32 1.40 23.71
N LEU A 12 12.66 2.02 22.57
CA LEU A 12 11.71 2.80 21.74
C LEU A 12 10.80 1.92 20.87
N LEU A 13 11.17 0.66 20.59
CA LEU A 13 10.28 -0.29 19.91
C LEU A 13 9.17 -0.87 20.81
N LYS A 14 9.26 -0.71 22.14
CA LYS A 14 8.20 -1.18 23.06
C LYS A 14 7.00 -0.23 23.18
N SER A 15 7.12 1.03 22.77
CA SER A 15 6.00 2.00 22.84
C SER A 15 5.13 2.04 21.59
N ALA A 16 5.39 1.20 20.58
CA ALA A 16 4.54 1.04 19.40
C ALA A 16 3.49 -0.08 19.56
N ALA A 17 3.34 -0.62 20.78
CA ALA A 17 2.23 -1.49 21.16
C ALA A 17 1.07 -0.65 21.72
N TYR A 18 0.59 0.33 20.94
CA TYR A 18 -0.80 0.77 21.07
C TYR A 18 -1.57 0.02 20.00
N ALA A 19 -2.33 -0.96 20.44
CA ALA A 19 -3.41 -1.56 19.66
C ALA A 19 -4.36 -0.41 19.28
N HIS A 20 -4.29 0.04 18.04
CA HIS A 20 -5.24 1.01 17.53
C HIS A 20 -6.29 0.23 16.73
N GLY A 21 -7.28 -0.29 17.47
CA GLY A 21 -8.63 -0.34 16.92
C GLY A 21 -9.12 1.07 16.74
N MET A 22 -9.81 1.30 15.62
CA MET A 22 -10.56 2.52 15.44
C MET A 22 -11.62 2.52 16.53
N SER A 23 -11.59 3.55 17.38
CA SER A 23 -12.66 3.76 18.35
C SER A 23 -13.93 4.17 17.61
N GLU A 24 -15.11 4.00 18.22
CA GLU A 24 -16.36 4.58 17.69
C GLU A 24 -16.19 6.08 17.34
N ALA A 25 -15.36 6.80 18.10
CA ALA A 25 -15.00 8.20 17.82
C ALA A 25 -14.16 8.40 16.54
N ASP A 26 -13.36 7.42 16.11
CA ASP A 26 -12.63 7.46 14.84
C ASP A 26 -13.53 7.22 13.63
N ILE A 27 -14.59 6.43 13.79
CA ILE A 27 -15.63 6.17 12.79
C ILE A 27 -16.55 7.38 12.68
N GLU A 28 -16.98 7.94 13.81
CA GLU A 28 -17.77 9.18 13.82
C GLU A 28 -16.96 10.35 13.25
N ALA A 29 -15.65 10.45 13.55
CA ALA A 29 -14.75 11.40 12.90
C ALA A 29 -14.51 11.13 11.40
N MET A 30 -14.74 9.91 10.89
CA MET A 30 -14.76 9.64 9.44
C MET A 30 -16.02 10.17 8.78
N ILE A 31 -17.17 10.03 9.44
CA ILE A 31 -18.45 10.56 8.98
C ILE A 31 -18.46 12.11 9.06
N GLU A 32 -17.91 12.68 10.14
CA GLU A 32 -17.82 14.15 10.34
C GLU A 32 -16.67 14.81 9.56
N GLY A 33 -15.53 14.12 9.40
CA GLY A 33 -14.31 14.67 8.79
C GLY A 33 -14.32 14.73 7.27
N GLY A 34 -15.30 14.06 6.63
CA GLY A 34 -15.50 14.06 5.18
C GLY A 34 -14.24 13.72 4.37
N ASN A 35 -14.11 14.33 3.19
CA ASN A 35 -13.03 14.07 2.23
C ASN A 35 -11.60 14.23 2.81
N LEU A 36 -11.39 15.07 3.82
CA LEU A 36 -10.07 15.29 4.42
C LEU A 36 -9.56 14.03 5.15
N ARG A 37 -10.46 13.29 5.80
CA ARG A 37 -10.10 12.06 6.50
C ARG A 37 -9.72 10.96 5.50
N TYR A 38 -10.39 10.89 4.35
CA TYR A 38 -10.01 10.00 3.25
C TYR A 38 -8.62 10.35 2.67
N ILE A 39 -8.30 11.64 2.49
CA ILE A 39 -6.94 12.07 2.11
C ILE A 39 -5.91 11.59 3.13
N TRP A 40 -6.17 11.81 4.42
CA TRP A 40 -5.26 11.36 5.48
C TRP A 40 -5.08 9.85 5.51
N LEU A 41 -6.17 9.10 5.35
CA LEU A 41 -6.16 7.64 5.30
C LEU A 41 -5.34 7.15 4.11
N GLY A 42 -5.51 7.74 2.93
CA GLY A 42 -4.72 7.41 1.74
C GLY A 42 -3.23 7.69 1.93
N ALA A 43 -2.88 8.84 2.51
CA ALA A 43 -1.49 9.19 2.78
C ALA A 43 -0.84 8.23 3.78
N THR A 44 -1.56 7.89 4.85
CA THR A 44 -1.06 6.96 5.89
C THR A 44 -0.95 5.54 5.35
N HIS A 45 -1.89 5.09 4.51
CA HIS A 45 -1.82 3.79 3.84
C HIS A 45 -0.56 3.68 2.98
N MET A 46 -0.28 4.69 2.14
CA MET A 46 0.91 4.72 1.30
C MET A 46 2.21 4.74 2.12
N LEU A 47 2.24 5.46 3.25
CA LEU A 47 3.43 5.57 4.10
C LEU A 47 3.64 4.37 5.03
N SER A 48 2.59 3.62 5.36
CA SER A 48 2.67 2.41 6.21
C SER A 48 2.81 1.11 5.39
N GLY A 49 2.46 1.12 4.11
CA GLY A 49 2.61 0.00 3.18
C GLY A 49 4.07 -0.30 2.86
N TYR A 50 4.65 -1.30 3.53
CA TYR A 50 6.05 -1.71 3.32
C TYR A 50 6.31 -2.20 1.88
N ASP A 51 5.34 -2.87 1.27
CA ASP A 51 5.37 -3.32 -0.12
C ASP A 51 5.53 -2.14 -1.10
N HIS A 52 4.74 -1.08 -0.93
CA HIS A 52 4.78 0.14 -1.73
C HIS A 52 6.12 0.86 -1.57
N LEU A 53 6.59 1.00 -0.32
CA LEU A 53 7.87 1.62 -0.03
C LEU A 53 9.06 0.82 -0.59
N LEU A 54 9.02 -0.52 -0.50
CA LEU A 54 10.05 -1.39 -1.07
C LEU A 54 10.06 -1.33 -2.60
N PHE A 55 8.89 -1.34 -3.23
CA PHE A 55 8.77 -1.17 -4.68
C PHE A 55 9.34 0.19 -5.12
N LEU A 56 8.88 1.28 -4.50
CA LEU A 56 9.36 2.63 -4.77
C LEU A 56 10.87 2.73 -4.59
N PHE A 57 11.40 2.19 -3.48
CA PHE A 57 12.83 2.12 -3.23
C PHE A 57 13.58 1.38 -4.34
N GLY A 58 13.14 0.18 -4.72
CA GLY A 58 13.78 -0.60 -5.78
C GLY A 58 13.85 0.11 -7.13
N VAL A 59 12.84 0.93 -7.42
CA VAL A 59 12.76 1.74 -8.63
C VAL A 59 13.74 2.91 -8.56
N VAL A 60 13.69 3.71 -7.49
CA VAL A 60 14.50 4.94 -7.38
C VAL A 60 15.96 4.66 -7.04
N PHE A 61 16.26 3.49 -6.48
CA PHE A 61 17.63 3.09 -6.15
C PHE A 61 18.51 2.99 -7.40
N PHE A 62 17.95 2.51 -8.51
CA PHE A 62 18.68 2.31 -9.77
C PHE A 62 18.34 3.33 -10.86
N LEU A 63 17.23 4.06 -10.74
CA LEU A 63 16.98 5.23 -11.58
C LEU A 63 17.76 6.45 -11.04
N SER A 64 18.63 7.02 -11.86
CA SER A 64 19.42 8.22 -11.50
C SER A 64 18.88 9.51 -12.13
N ASN A 65 18.05 9.40 -13.16
CA ASN A 65 17.48 10.54 -13.86
C ASN A 65 16.12 10.94 -13.25
N THR A 66 16.02 12.17 -12.77
CA THR A 66 14.79 12.73 -12.19
C THR A 66 13.62 12.71 -13.16
N LYS A 67 13.86 12.94 -14.46
CA LYS A 67 12.81 12.89 -15.49
C LYS A 67 12.21 11.49 -15.62
N ASP A 68 13.04 10.45 -15.51
CA ASP A 68 12.58 9.07 -15.64
C ASP A 68 11.83 8.62 -14.39
N ILE A 69 12.25 9.08 -13.21
CA ILE A 69 11.52 8.88 -11.94
C ILE A 69 10.13 9.53 -12.00
N ILE A 70 10.02 10.77 -12.46
CA ILE A 70 8.73 11.45 -12.59
C ILE A 70 7.82 10.69 -13.56
N LYS A 71 8.32 10.35 -14.75
CA LYS A 71 7.53 9.57 -15.72
C LYS A 71 7.07 8.23 -15.16
N PHE A 72 7.94 7.54 -14.44
CA PHE A 72 7.63 6.27 -13.77
C PHE A 72 6.47 6.46 -12.79
N VAL A 73 6.60 7.43 -11.88
CA VAL A 73 5.60 7.72 -10.86
C VAL A 73 4.27 8.10 -11.51
N THR A 74 4.28 8.94 -12.54
CA THR A 74 3.06 9.33 -13.26
C THR A 74 2.37 8.12 -13.90
N ILE A 75 3.10 7.24 -14.59
CA ILE A 75 2.49 6.06 -15.22
C ILE A 75 1.97 5.07 -14.18
N PHE A 76 2.69 4.88 -13.08
CA PHE A 76 2.24 4.04 -11.98
C PHE A 76 0.94 4.57 -11.38
N THR A 77 0.91 5.86 -11.01
CA THR A 77 -0.26 6.53 -10.44
C THR A 77 -1.45 6.49 -11.41
N LEU A 78 -1.20 6.63 -12.72
CA LEU A 78 -2.25 6.53 -13.74
C LEU A 78 -2.86 5.12 -13.79
N GLY A 79 -2.04 4.07 -13.87
CA GLY A 79 -2.54 2.68 -13.83
C GLY A 79 -3.27 2.36 -12.52
N HIS A 80 -2.70 2.82 -11.41
CA HIS A 80 -3.28 2.67 -10.08
C HIS A 80 -4.67 3.30 -9.99
N SER A 81 -4.79 4.57 -10.35
CA SER A 81 -6.05 5.32 -10.29
C SER A 81 -7.13 4.70 -11.19
N ILE A 82 -6.75 4.28 -12.40
CA ILE A 82 -7.69 3.66 -13.36
C ILE A 82 -8.34 2.43 -12.74
N THR A 83 -7.53 1.52 -12.20
CA THR A 83 -8.06 0.23 -11.71
C THR A 83 -8.76 0.41 -10.38
N LEU A 84 -8.25 1.30 -9.51
CA LEU A 84 -8.90 1.67 -8.26
C LEU A 84 -10.34 2.13 -8.50
N ILE A 85 -10.53 3.11 -9.40
CA ILE A 85 -11.86 3.67 -9.70
C ILE A 85 -12.73 2.60 -10.37
N LEU A 86 -12.26 1.96 -11.43
CA LEU A 86 -13.06 1.01 -12.20
C LEU A 86 -13.51 -0.19 -11.36
N ALA A 87 -12.59 -0.84 -10.65
CA ALA A 87 -12.93 -2.01 -9.85
C ALA A 87 -13.86 -1.67 -8.68
N THR A 88 -13.67 -0.50 -8.05
CA THR A 88 -14.56 -0.03 -6.98
C THR A 88 -15.96 0.27 -7.50
N PHE A 89 -16.11 0.95 -8.64
CA PHE A 89 -17.42 1.26 -9.24
C PHE A 89 -18.15 0.04 -9.79
N MET A 90 -17.41 -0.92 -10.35
CA MET A 90 -17.99 -2.13 -10.93
C MET A 90 -18.21 -3.23 -9.88
N GLY A 91 -17.86 -3.00 -8.61
CA GLY A 91 -17.95 -4.00 -7.55
C GLY A 91 -17.06 -5.21 -7.79
N ILE A 92 -15.96 -5.05 -8.56
CA ILE A 92 -15.03 -6.14 -8.84
C ILE A 92 -14.07 -6.25 -7.66
N ASN A 93 -14.07 -7.41 -7.03
CA ASN A 93 -13.17 -7.74 -5.94
C ASN A 93 -12.44 -9.05 -6.24
N ALA A 94 -11.31 -9.24 -5.57
CA ALA A 94 -10.66 -10.54 -5.48
C ALA A 94 -10.00 -10.69 -4.10
N ASN A 95 -9.51 -11.88 -3.81
CA ASN A 95 -8.83 -12.15 -2.55
C ASN A 95 -7.56 -11.28 -2.44
N TYR A 96 -7.52 -10.41 -1.43
CA TYR A 96 -6.43 -9.44 -1.26
C TYR A 96 -5.09 -10.11 -0.95
N TYR A 97 -5.03 -11.30 -0.33
CA TYR A 97 -3.78 -12.03 -0.17
C TYR A 97 -3.18 -12.42 -1.53
N LEU A 98 -4.03 -12.85 -2.47
CA LEU A 98 -3.57 -13.19 -3.82
C LEU A 98 -3.12 -11.94 -4.57
N ILE A 99 -3.82 -10.81 -4.42
CA ILE A 99 -3.40 -9.55 -5.06
C ILE A 99 -2.07 -9.06 -4.47
N ASP A 100 -1.95 -9.04 -3.14
CA ASP A 100 -0.73 -8.64 -2.45
C ASP A 100 0.45 -9.59 -2.76
N ALA A 101 0.19 -10.88 -2.97
CA ALA A 101 1.20 -11.82 -3.43
C ALA A 101 1.74 -11.42 -4.82
N VAL A 102 0.86 -10.99 -5.73
CA VAL A 102 1.27 -10.48 -7.05
C VAL A 102 2.00 -9.13 -6.92
N ILE A 103 1.60 -8.28 -5.99
CA ILE A 103 2.34 -7.05 -5.64
C ILE A 103 3.75 -7.40 -5.15
N ALA A 104 3.91 -8.40 -4.27
CA ALA A 104 5.23 -8.86 -3.82
C ALA A 104 6.08 -9.39 -4.98
N LEU A 105 5.48 -10.08 -5.97
CA LEU A 105 6.16 -10.47 -7.20
C LEU A 105 6.68 -9.27 -8.01
N SER A 106 6.00 -8.13 -7.99
CA SER A 106 6.50 -6.89 -8.64
C SER A 106 7.79 -6.37 -8.00
N VAL A 107 7.93 -6.49 -6.67
CA VAL A 107 9.16 -6.12 -5.94
C VAL A 107 10.30 -7.05 -6.32
N ILE A 108 10.03 -8.37 -6.34
CA ILE A 108 11.00 -9.39 -6.75
C ILE A 108 11.43 -9.15 -8.21
N TYR A 109 10.47 -8.93 -9.10
CA TYR A 109 10.71 -8.59 -10.50
C TYR A 109 11.64 -7.40 -10.60
N LYS A 110 11.36 -6.31 -9.86
CA LYS A 110 12.17 -5.10 -9.98
C LYS A 110 13.58 -5.30 -9.45
N ALA A 111 13.73 -6.02 -8.35
CA ALA A 111 15.05 -6.40 -7.83
C ALA A 111 15.80 -7.31 -8.81
N PHE A 112 15.12 -8.23 -9.48
CA PHE A 112 15.71 -9.12 -10.48
C PHE A 112 16.19 -8.34 -11.72
N ASP A 113 15.35 -7.44 -12.23
CA ASP A 113 15.68 -6.51 -13.32
C ASP A 113 16.91 -5.64 -12.97
N ASN A 114 16.96 -5.08 -11.77
CA ASN A 114 18.08 -4.27 -11.29
C ASN A 114 19.41 -5.05 -11.24
N ASN A 115 19.37 -6.37 -11.04
CA ASN A 115 20.54 -7.25 -11.07
C ASN A 115 20.95 -7.69 -12.48
N LYS A 116 20.28 -7.20 -13.55
CA LYS A 116 20.40 -7.71 -14.92
C LYS A 116 20.09 -9.20 -15.00
N GLY A 117 19.10 -9.64 -14.23
CA GLY A 117 18.73 -11.05 -14.12
C GLY A 117 18.22 -11.62 -15.44
N PHE A 118 17.48 -10.82 -16.21
CA PHE A 118 16.97 -11.20 -17.54
C PHE A 118 18.12 -11.52 -18.51
N GLU A 119 19.13 -10.66 -18.58
CA GLU A 119 20.27 -10.89 -19.47
C GLU A 119 21.18 -12.00 -18.96
N SER A 120 21.43 -12.06 -17.65
CA SER A 120 22.45 -12.94 -17.07
C SER A 120 21.98 -14.39 -16.92
N TYR A 121 20.71 -14.62 -16.59
CA TYR A 121 20.17 -15.97 -16.35
C TYR A 121 19.27 -16.47 -17.48
N LEU A 122 18.54 -15.58 -18.16
CA LEU A 122 17.57 -15.97 -19.19
C LEU A 122 18.05 -15.66 -20.61
N GLY A 123 19.13 -14.90 -20.77
CA GLY A 123 19.66 -14.51 -22.08
C GLY A 123 18.73 -13.61 -22.90
N ILE A 124 17.73 -13.00 -22.27
CA ILE A 124 16.76 -12.11 -22.90
C ILE A 124 16.94 -10.68 -22.40
N LYS A 125 16.52 -9.70 -23.20
CA LYS A 125 16.47 -8.29 -22.76
C LYS A 125 15.37 -8.11 -21.73
N SER A 126 15.60 -7.27 -20.73
CA SER A 126 14.54 -6.86 -19.81
C SER A 126 13.29 -6.34 -20.55
N PRO A 127 12.08 -6.70 -20.09
CA PRO A 127 10.83 -6.13 -20.60
C PRO A 127 10.81 -4.60 -20.53
N ASN A 128 9.93 -3.98 -21.33
CA ASN A 128 9.79 -2.52 -21.32
C ASN A 128 9.37 -2.02 -19.93
N LEU A 129 10.25 -1.24 -19.30
CA LEU A 129 10.04 -0.74 -17.93
C LEU A 129 8.71 0.01 -17.79
N MET A 130 8.36 0.89 -18.72
CA MET A 130 7.16 1.72 -18.62
C MET A 130 5.88 0.87 -18.70
N LEU A 131 5.87 -0.17 -19.54
CA LEU A 131 4.76 -1.10 -19.62
C LEU A 131 4.61 -1.90 -18.32
N MET A 132 5.71 -2.42 -17.77
CA MET A 132 5.67 -3.18 -16.51
C MET A 132 5.17 -2.33 -15.35
N VAL A 133 5.56 -1.05 -15.33
CA VAL A 133 5.16 -0.10 -14.28
C VAL A 133 3.68 0.26 -14.38
N LEU A 134 3.17 0.40 -15.60
CA LEU A 134 1.72 0.54 -15.81
C LEU A 134 1.00 -0.71 -15.28
N LEU A 135 1.46 -1.91 -15.64
CA LEU A 135 0.86 -3.18 -15.17
C LEU A 135 0.89 -3.31 -13.65
N PHE A 136 2.02 -2.98 -13.02
CA PHE A 136 2.13 -2.97 -11.56
C PHE A 136 1.18 -1.94 -10.95
N GLY A 137 1.10 -0.72 -11.52
CA GLY A 137 0.13 0.28 -11.11
C GLY A 137 -1.30 -0.27 -11.15
N LEU A 138 -1.70 -0.91 -12.25
CA LEU A 138 -3.04 -1.52 -12.38
C LEU A 138 -3.31 -2.55 -11.28
N ILE A 139 -2.37 -3.47 -11.05
CA ILE A 139 -2.50 -4.52 -10.01
C ILE A 139 -2.57 -3.91 -8.60
N HIS A 140 -1.74 -2.90 -8.30
CA HIS A 140 -1.78 -2.23 -6.99
C HIS A 140 -3.10 -1.49 -6.79
N GLY A 141 -3.61 -0.82 -7.82
CA GLY A 141 -4.91 -0.15 -7.79
C GLY A 141 -6.05 -1.13 -7.51
N PHE A 142 -5.97 -2.33 -8.07
CA PHE A 142 -6.93 -3.40 -7.81
C PHE A 142 -6.86 -3.98 -6.39
N GLY A 143 -5.65 -4.11 -5.84
CA GLY A 143 -5.47 -4.55 -4.44
C GLY A 143 -6.11 -3.56 -3.48
N LEU A 144 -5.91 -2.27 -3.76
CA LEU A 144 -6.47 -1.20 -2.96
C LEU A 144 -7.99 -1.07 -3.12
N SER A 145 -8.55 -1.24 -4.32
CA SER A 145 -10.00 -1.24 -4.53
C SER A 145 -10.69 -2.35 -3.76
N SER A 146 -10.09 -3.54 -3.70
CA SER A 146 -10.66 -4.68 -2.99
C SER A 146 -10.72 -4.45 -1.48
N ARG A 147 -9.82 -3.61 -0.93
CA ARG A 147 -9.86 -3.15 0.47
C ARG A 147 -10.81 -1.97 0.67
N LEU A 148 -10.80 -1.01 -0.25
CA LEU A 148 -11.62 0.20 -0.15
C LEU A 148 -13.12 -0.13 -0.18
N GLN A 149 -13.51 -1.14 -0.95
CA GLN A 149 -14.89 -1.67 -0.98
C GLN A 149 -15.35 -2.29 0.35
N GLN A 150 -14.45 -2.50 1.32
CA GLN A 150 -14.80 -2.98 2.68
C GLN A 150 -15.10 -1.82 3.64
N LEU A 151 -14.81 -0.58 3.25
CA LEU A 151 -15.16 0.61 4.04
C LEU A 151 -16.63 0.99 3.79
N PRO A 152 -17.30 1.66 4.75
CA PRO A 152 -18.63 2.22 4.57
C PRO A 152 -18.55 3.40 3.59
N LEU A 153 -18.54 3.09 2.29
CA LEU A 153 -18.59 4.09 1.22
C LEU A 153 -20.00 4.65 1.13
N GLY A 154 -20.15 5.95 0.87
CA GLY A 154 -21.46 6.58 0.82
C GLY A 154 -22.38 5.91 -0.20
N GLU A 155 -23.66 5.70 0.15
CA GLU A 155 -24.64 5.01 -0.70
C GLU A 155 -24.97 5.74 -2.03
N GLN A 156 -24.55 7.01 -2.17
CA GLN A 156 -24.74 7.83 -3.36
C GLN A 156 -23.50 7.81 -4.26
N SER A 157 -23.68 7.53 -5.56
CA SER A 157 -22.57 7.38 -6.52
C SER A 157 -21.64 8.60 -6.63
N TRP A 158 -22.11 9.80 -6.29
CA TRP A 158 -21.28 11.01 -6.31
C TRP A 158 -20.42 11.19 -5.05
N SER A 159 -20.95 10.88 -3.86
CA SER A 159 -20.17 10.94 -2.61
C SER A 159 -19.07 9.88 -2.61
N MET A 160 -19.40 8.66 -3.02
CA MET A 160 -18.43 7.57 -3.19
C MET A 160 -17.30 7.94 -4.15
N LEU A 161 -17.61 8.61 -5.27
CA LEU A 161 -16.59 9.10 -6.21
C LEU A 161 -15.62 10.08 -5.53
N LEU A 162 -16.15 11.03 -4.77
CA LEU A 162 -15.35 12.02 -4.07
C LEU A 162 -14.48 11.39 -2.98
N GLU A 163 -14.98 10.38 -2.27
CA GLU A 163 -14.22 9.62 -1.27
C GLU A 163 -13.06 8.86 -1.92
N ILE A 164 -13.30 8.16 -3.04
CA ILE A 164 -12.27 7.45 -3.82
C ILE A 164 -11.21 8.43 -4.34
N ILE A 165 -11.63 9.57 -4.91
CA ILE A 165 -10.71 10.59 -5.42
C ILE A 165 -9.89 11.18 -4.27
N SER A 166 -10.53 11.50 -3.14
CA SER A 166 -9.89 12.07 -1.96
C SER A 166 -8.84 11.11 -1.39
N PHE A 167 -9.19 9.83 -1.30
CA PHE A 167 -8.26 8.79 -0.89
C PHE A 167 -7.06 8.68 -1.84
N ASN A 168 -7.29 8.69 -3.16
CA ASN A 168 -6.22 8.64 -4.16
C ASN A 168 -5.29 9.87 -4.11
N ILE A 169 -5.84 11.06 -3.86
CA ILE A 169 -5.06 12.29 -3.60
C ILE A 169 -4.16 12.08 -2.38
N GLY A 170 -4.70 11.48 -1.32
CA GLY A 170 -3.94 11.07 -0.15
C GLY A 170 -2.76 10.17 -0.49
N VAL A 171 -3.02 9.09 -1.25
CA VAL A 171 -1.99 8.15 -1.72
C VAL A 171 -0.89 8.87 -2.50
N GLU A 172 -1.27 9.77 -3.43
CA GLU A 172 -0.31 10.53 -4.22
C GLU A 172 0.55 11.46 -3.35
N ILE A 173 -0.03 12.14 -2.37
CA ILE A 173 0.70 12.95 -1.38
C ILE A 173 1.69 12.07 -0.61
N GLY A 174 1.24 10.94 -0.08
CA GLY A 174 2.10 9.99 0.65
C GLY A 174 3.25 9.49 -0.22
N GLN A 175 2.99 9.18 -1.49
CA GLN A 175 3.99 8.72 -2.44
C GLN A 175 5.03 9.80 -2.75
N ILE A 176 4.61 11.06 -2.92
CA ILE A 176 5.52 12.19 -3.14
C ILE A 176 6.41 12.41 -1.92
N ILE A 177 5.85 12.36 -0.71
CA ILE A 177 6.61 12.51 0.55
C ILE A 177 7.66 11.39 0.67
N ALA A 178 7.25 10.13 0.48
CA ALA A 178 8.16 8.99 0.50
C ALA A 178 9.25 9.12 -0.56
N LEU A 179 8.90 9.51 -1.78
CA LEU A 179 9.82 9.70 -2.89
C LEU A 179 10.88 10.76 -2.58
N ILE A 180 10.46 11.94 -2.11
CA ILE A 180 11.38 13.02 -1.75
C ILE A 180 12.33 12.56 -0.65
N GLY A 181 11.82 11.91 0.40
CA GLY A 181 12.63 11.38 1.49
C GLY A 181 13.65 10.35 1.02
N MET A 182 13.23 9.37 0.20
CA MET A 182 14.11 8.35 -0.36
C MET A 182 15.18 8.94 -1.27
N LEU A 183 14.81 9.86 -2.18
CA LEU A 183 15.77 10.50 -3.08
C LEU A 183 16.79 11.34 -2.33
N PHE A 184 16.37 12.04 -1.27
CA PHE A 184 17.29 12.79 -0.42
C PHE A 184 18.33 11.86 0.23
N ILE A 185 17.87 10.77 0.86
CA ILE A 185 18.75 9.78 1.50
C ILE A 185 19.69 9.14 0.46
N LEU A 186 19.17 8.72 -0.69
CA LEU A 186 19.95 8.09 -1.75
C LEU A 186 20.96 9.05 -2.37
N LYS A 187 20.63 10.33 -2.53
CA LYS A 187 21.57 11.34 -3.01
C LYS A 187 22.78 11.45 -2.07
N LEU A 188 22.54 11.57 -0.76
CA LEU A 188 23.61 11.62 0.24
C LEU A 188 24.46 10.34 0.25
N TRP A 189 23.84 9.19 0.02
CA TRP A 189 24.56 7.92 0.02
C TRP A 189 25.36 7.67 -1.26
N ARG A 190 24.82 8.06 -2.43
CA ARG A 190 25.46 7.88 -3.76
C ARG A 190 26.81 8.59 -3.87
N GLU A 191 27.04 9.65 -3.10
CA GLU A 191 28.32 10.37 -3.05
C GLU A 191 29.41 9.63 -2.26
N LYS A 192 29.08 8.52 -1.58
CA LYS A 192 30.04 7.73 -0.78
C LYS A 192 30.52 6.50 -1.54
N GLU A 193 31.79 6.14 -1.40
CA GLU A 193 32.34 4.88 -1.94
C GLU A 193 31.62 3.62 -1.45
N SER A 194 30.96 3.70 -0.29
CA SER A 194 30.13 2.61 0.23
C SER A 194 28.97 2.24 -0.69
N PHE A 195 28.46 3.19 -1.49
CA PHE A 195 27.31 2.95 -2.37
C PHE A 195 27.60 1.84 -3.38
N THR A 196 28.74 1.90 -4.07
CA THR A 196 29.10 0.90 -5.09
C THR A 196 29.32 -0.48 -4.47
N LYS A 197 29.84 -0.55 -3.25
CA LYS A 197 30.06 -1.80 -2.50
C LYS A 197 28.74 -2.44 -2.06
N TYR A 198 27.80 -1.64 -1.56
CA TYR A 198 26.56 -2.15 -0.97
C TYR A 198 25.36 -2.14 -1.92
N ALA A 199 25.44 -1.50 -3.09
CA ALA A 199 24.32 -1.46 -4.04
C ALA A 199 23.81 -2.86 -4.42
N LYS A 200 24.73 -3.81 -4.67
CA LYS A 200 24.36 -5.20 -4.92
C LYS A 200 23.71 -5.83 -3.69
N VAL A 201 24.26 -5.62 -2.50
CA VAL A 201 23.72 -6.17 -1.25
C VAL A 201 22.31 -5.64 -0.98
N SER A 202 22.08 -4.34 -1.12
CA SER A 202 20.76 -3.71 -0.99
C SER A 202 19.74 -4.31 -1.94
N ASN A 203 20.14 -4.60 -3.17
CA ASN A 203 19.23 -5.18 -4.15
C ASN A 203 18.93 -6.66 -3.88
N HIS A 204 19.88 -7.43 -3.35
CA HIS A 204 19.61 -8.79 -2.88
C HIS A 204 18.70 -8.78 -1.64
N ALA A 205 18.90 -7.82 -0.73
CA ALA A 205 18.03 -7.63 0.43
C ALA A 205 16.60 -7.26 0.00
N LEU A 206 16.45 -6.41 -1.02
CA LEU A 206 15.15 -6.08 -1.62
C LEU A 206 14.46 -7.31 -2.21
N MET A 207 15.20 -8.12 -2.99
CA MET A 207 14.68 -9.35 -3.56
C MET A 207 14.24 -10.34 -2.48
N PHE A 208 15.05 -10.50 -1.43
CA PHE A 208 14.73 -11.35 -0.28
C PHE A 208 13.49 -10.85 0.46
N ALA A 209 13.38 -9.54 0.72
CA ALA A 209 12.20 -8.95 1.34
C ALA A 209 10.94 -9.19 0.50
N GLY A 210 11.02 -9.02 -0.82
CA GLY A 210 9.91 -9.36 -1.74
C GLY A 210 9.50 -10.84 -1.65
N PHE A 211 10.47 -11.75 -1.57
CA PHE A 211 10.20 -13.18 -1.39
C PHE A 211 9.53 -13.49 -0.04
N MET A 212 9.98 -12.85 1.04
CA MET A 212 9.37 -12.98 2.36
C MET A 212 7.94 -12.45 2.38
N LEU A 213 7.68 -11.31 1.73
CA LEU A 213 6.32 -10.79 1.56
C LEU A 213 5.44 -11.77 0.78
N LEU A 214 5.94 -12.33 -0.33
CA LEU A 214 5.20 -13.33 -1.10
C LEU A 214 4.81 -14.53 -0.22
N LEU A 215 5.76 -15.07 0.54
CA LEU A 215 5.50 -16.20 1.43
C LEU A 215 4.50 -15.83 2.54
N MET A 216 4.60 -14.63 3.11
CA MET A 216 3.65 -14.12 4.09
C MET A 216 2.22 -14.09 3.53
N GLN A 217 2.06 -13.58 2.30
CA GLN A 217 0.74 -13.47 1.66
C GLN A 217 0.17 -14.84 1.30
N LEU A 218 0.99 -15.76 0.75
CA LEU A 218 0.56 -17.12 0.45
C LEU A 218 0.24 -17.93 1.72
N HIS A 219 1.01 -17.72 2.79
CA HIS A 219 0.71 -18.31 4.09
C HIS A 219 -0.66 -17.83 4.60
N GLY A 220 -0.90 -16.51 4.56
CA GLY A 220 -2.18 -15.91 4.94
C GLY A 220 -3.34 -16.47 4.12
N TYR A 221 -3.16 -16.59 2.80
CA TYR A 221 -4.16 -17.19 1.92
C TYR A 221 -4.48 -18.65 2.29
N LEU A 222 -3.47 -19.47 2.64
CA LEU A 222 -3.66 -20.89 2.93
C LEU A 222 -4.25 -21.16 4.34
N HIS A 223 -3.98 -20.29 5.31
CA HIS A 223 -4.38 -20.49 6.71
C HIS A 223 -5.65 -19.71 7.09
N THR A 224 -6.11 -18.81 6.24
CA THR A 224 -7.38 -18.13 6.49
C THR A 224 -8.51 -18.92 5.87
N THR A 225 -9.29 -19.60 6.71
CA THR A 225 -10.41 -20.45 6.28
C THR A 225 -11.75 -19.72 6.20
N ASN A 226 -11.87 -18.55 6.85
CA ASN A 226 -13.10 -17.75 6.89
C ASN A 226 -12.82 -16.28 6.57
N GLU A 227 -13.69 -15.65 5.77
CA GLU A 227 -13.58 -14.22 5.42
C GLU A 227 -13.69 -13.27 6.63
N GLU A 228 -14.17 -13.77 7.75
CA GLU A 228 -14.34 -13.00 8.97
C GLU A 228 -13.06 -12.90 9.81
N GLU A 229 -12.07 -13.78 9.62
CA GLU A 229 -10.83 -13.85 10.43
C GLU A 229 -9.76 -12.84 9.98
N PHE A 230 -10.10 -12.03 8.98
CA PHE A 230 -9.21 -11.05 8.39
C PHE A 230 -8.91 -9.90 9.35
N GLY A 231 -7.63 -9.56 9.47
CA GLY A 231 -7.14 -8.42 10.24
C GLY A 231 -7.51 -7.08 9.59
N PHE A 232 -8.75 -6.65 9.80
CA PHE A 232 -9.07 -5.36 10.38
C PHE A 232 -9.92 -5.68 11.62
N ASN A 233 -9.54 -5.16 12.78
CA ASN A 233 -10.21 -5.32 14.07
C ASN A 233 -11.58 -6.03 14.04
N ARG A 234 -11.61 -7.30 14.45
CA ARG A 234 -12.85 -7.99 14.80
C ARG A 234 -13.37 -7.42 16.12
N ASP A 235 -14.13 -6.33 16.07
CA ASP A 235 -15.09 -6.02 17.14
C ASP A 235 -16.33 -5.21 16.73
N GLU A 236 -16.58 -4.82 15.46
CA GLU A 236 -17.71 -3.89 15.18
C GLU A 236 -18.75 -4.18 14.09
N HIS A 237 -18.60 -5.15 13.18
CA HIS A 237 -19.41 -5.08 11.94
C HIS A 237 -20.38 -6.23 11.61
N ILE A 238 -20.99 -6.89 12.61
CA ILE A 238 -22.18 -7.75 12.37
C ILE A 238 -23.49 -7.22 13.02
N HIS A 239 -23.46 -6.12 13.78
CA HIS A 239 -24.67 -5.64 14.47
C HIS A 239 -25.20 -4.26 14.07
N ILE A 240 -24.42 -3.42 13.38
CA ILE A 240 -24.80 -2.02 13.14
C ILE A 240 -25.95 -1.84 12.13
N HIS A 241 -26.06 -2.70 11.10
CA HIS A 241 -27.17 -2.60 10.14
C HIS A 241 -28.52 -3.07 10.72
N MET A 242 -28.53 -4.03 11.65
CA MET A 242 -29.77 -4.49 12.30
C MET A 242 -30.24 -3.54 13.40
N ASP A 243 -29.34 -2.82 14.06
CA ASP A 243 -29.70 -1.90 15.14
C ASP A 243 -30.16 -0.53 14.61
N MET A 244 -29.66 -0.07 13.46
CA MET A 244 -30.20 1.11 12.78
C MET A 244 -31.61 0.88 12.20
N GLU A 245 -31.92 -0.30 11.67
CA GLU A 245 -33.29 -0.66 11.26
C GLU A 245 -34.24 -0.76 12.46
N LYS A 246 -33.78 -1.28 13.60
CA LYS A 246 -34.58 -1.32 14.83
C LYS A 246 -34.85 0.07 15.37
N GLN A 247 -33.85 0.97 15.42
CA GLN A 247 -34.05 2.33 15.89
C GLN A 247 -35.03 3.13 15.02
N ASN A 248 -35.03 2.91 13.70
CA ASN A 248 -36.00 3.55 12.79
C ASN A 248 -37.43 3.00 12.93
N ASN A 249 -37.60 1.74 13.33
CA ASN A 249 -38.92 1.16 13.60
C ASN A 249 -39.49 1.61 14.95
N TYR A 250 -38.65 1.87 15.96
CA TYR A 250 -39.13 2.39 17.25
C TYR A 250 -39.57 3.86 17.20
N THR A 251 -38.99 4.68 16.33
CA THR A 251 -39.41 6.08 16.14
C THR A 251 -40.70 6.21 15.33
N HIS A 252 -41.07 5.22 14.53
CA HIS A 252 -42.30 5.24 13.74
C HIS A 252 -43.52 4.69 14.47
N ASP A 253 -43.34 3.77 15.43
CA ASP A 253 -44.44 3.20 16.23
C ASP A 253 -44.80 4.02 17.50
N SER A 254 -44.03 5.07 17.81
CA SER A 254 -44.26 5.94 18.98
C SER A 254 -44.88 7.32 18.65
N LEU A 255 -45.52 7.48 17.49
CA LEU A 255 -46.32 8.66 17.11
C LEU A 255 -47.78 8.30 16.83
#